data_AF-A0A838WFQ2-F1
#
_entry.id   AF-A0A838WFQ2-F1
#
_cell.length_a   1.000
_cell.length_b   1.000
_cell.length_c   1.000
_cell.angle_alpha   90.00
_cell.angle_beta   90.00
_cell.angle_gamma   90.00
#
_symmetry.space_group_name_H-M   'P 1'
#
loop_
_entity.id
_entity.type
_entity.pdbx_description
1 polymer ?
#
loop_
_entity_poly.entity_id
_entity_poly.type
_entity_poly.pdbx_seq_one_letter_code
_entity_poly.pdbx_strand_id
1 'polypeptide(L)'
;MAPGHLLQADPERNPIASAYWAARVLLAGLDYTQNVDALARRIGCSRNFIARCSRRLIDNGVWQGGQTICDWEGERQLNASFWNDVAVAEGKLCRRVGEDGRLEWAAMGEWTKRYDYVKAEAEPDGLGADYIVLEPYNPEVEAPLASADHESDTDSEPAPRPMAPAPKKSVERSSRPTQPPVSRVQPAPRPRQPLPEIFPDAQWLM
;
A
#
# COMPACT_ATOMS: atom_id res chain seq x y z
N MET A 1 -11.10 7.14 38.81
CA MET A 1 -10.91 5.96 37.94
C MET A 1 -10.52 6.45 36.56
N ALA A 2 -9.30 6.18 36.13
CA ALA A 2 -8.81 6.60 34.81
C ALA A 2 -9.29 5.60 33.74
N PRO A 3 -10.08 6.01 32.73
CA PRO A 3 -10.38 5.16 31.60
C PRO A 3 -9.21 5.30 30.61
N GLY A 4 -8.36 4.29 30.47
CA GLY A 4 -7.28 4.45 29.49
C GLY A 4 -6.20 3.37 29.36
N HIS A 5 -6.36 2.19 29.97
CA HIS A 5 -5.33 1.15 29.89
C HIS A 5 -5.82 -0.20 29.36
N LEU A 6 -6.98 -0.22 28.68
CA LEU A 6 -7.38 -1.37 27.89
C LEU A 6 -6.60 -1.34 26.57
N LEU A 7 -5.54 -2.14 26.53
CA LEU A 7 -5.00 -2.76 25.33
C LEU A 7 -4.61 -1.80 24.19
N GLN A 8 -3.48 -1.12 24.34
CA GLN A 8 -2.58 -0.96 23.18
C GLN A 8 -1.97 -2.33 22.88
N ALA A 9 -2.82 -3.27 22.41
CA ALA A 9 -2.33 -4.49 21.80
C ALA A 9 -1.61 -4.06 20.52
N ASP A 10 -0.28 -4.20 20.53
CA ASP A 10 0.57 -3.96 19.38
C ASP A 10 0.01 -4.75 18.19
N PRO A 11 -0.54 -4.09 17.15
CA PRO A 11 -1.13 -4.73 15.99
C PRO A 11 -0.18 -5.73 15.32
N GLU A 12 1.14 -5.51 15.48
CA GLU A 12 2.17 -6.34 14.87
C GLU A 12 2.38 -7.67 15.61
N ARG A 13 1.91 -7.80 16.86
CA ARG A 13 2.15 -8.98 17.71
C ARG A 13 0.95 -9.91 17.85
N ASN A 14 -0.25 -9.50 17.40
CA ASN A 14 -1.45 -10.32 17.49
C ASN A 14 -2.20 -10.32 16.14
N PRO A 15 -2.26 -11.46 15.43
CA PRO A 15 -2.92 -11.54 14.11
C PRO A 15 -4.44 -11.35 14.16
N ILE A 16 -5.08 -11.58 15.31
CA ILE A 16 -6.50 -11.21 15.50
C ILE A 16 -6.63 -9.69 15.66
N ALA A 17 -5.61 -9.03 16.21
CA ALA A 17 -5.57 -7.57 16.28
C ALA A 17 -5.30 -6.93 14.91
N SER A 18 -4.50 -7.55 14.02
CA SER A 18 -4.17 -6.94 12.72
C SER A 18 -5.39 -6.74 11.83
N ALA A 19 -6.27 -7.75 11.73
CA ALA A 19 -7.50 -7.66 10.94
C ALA A 19 -8.46 -6.59 11.51
N TYR A 20 -8.60 -6.55 12.84
CA TYR A 20 -9.37 -5.51 13.52
C TYR A 20 -8.83 -4.11 13.23
N TRP A 21 -7.51 -3.90 13.35
CA TRP A 21 -6.90 -2.60 13.08
C TRP A 21 -7.00 -2.22 11.60
N ALA A 22 -6.79 -3.15 10.68
CA ALA A 22 -6.97 -2.94 9.24
C ALA A 22 -8.42 -2.55 8.89
N ALA A 23 -9.42 -3.23 9.47
CA ALA A 23 -10.82 -2.86 9.35
C ALA A 23 -11.09 -1.43 9.86
N ARG A 24 -10.50 -1.05 10.99
CA ARG A 24 -10.59 0.34 11.48
C ARG A 24 -9.95 1.36 10.54
N VAL A 25 -8.86 1.01 9.86
CA VAL A 25 -8.24 1.88 8.85
C VAL A 25 -9.18 2.12 7.68
N LEU A 26 -9.78 1.06 7.14
CA LEU A 26 -10.73 1.16 6.03
C LEU A 26 -11.95 2.00 6.40
N LEU A 27 -12.58 1.71 7.53
CA LEU A 27 -13.76 2.45 8.00
C LEU A 27 -13.44 3.93 8.27
N ALA A 28 -12.32 4.22 8.93
CA ALA A 28 -11.91 5.61 9.18
C ALA A 28 -11.47 6.33 7.89
N GLY A 29 -11.01 5.61 6.86
CA GLY A 29 -10.65 6.18 5.57
C GLY A 29 -11.81 6.87 4.86
N LEU A 30 -13.06 6.46 5.15
CA LEU A 30 -14.28 7.10 4.62
C LEU A 30 -14.43 8.54 5.14
N ASP A 31 -14.21 8.75 6.43
CA ASP A 31 -14.43 10.05 7.08
C ASP A 31 -13.20 10.97 7.03
N TYR A 32 -12.01 10.38 7.15
CA TYR A 32 -10.76 11.12 7.36
C TYR A 32 -9.88 11.18 6.10
N THR A 33 -10.41 10.73 4.96
CA THR A 33 -9.67 10.54 3.71
C THR A 33 -8.44 9.64 3.91
N GLN A 34 -7.55 9.57 2.92
CA GLN A 34 -6.35 8.74 2.94
C GLN A 34 -5.16 9.41 3.67
N ASN A 35 -5.42 10.34 4.60
CA ASN A 35 -4.38 11.05 5.35
C ASN A 35 -3.85 10.20 6.53
N VAL A 36 -2.65 9.66 6.35
CA VAL A 36 -1.99 8.75 7.31
C VAL A 36 -1.89 9.35 8.73
N ASP A 37 -1.55 10.63 8.88
CA ASP A 37 -1.35 11.26 10.19
C ASP A 37 -2.67 11.57 10.90
N ALA A 38 -3.72 11.87 10.14
CA ALA A 38 -5.08 12.00 10.69
C ALA A 38 -5.62 10.65 11.16
N LEU A 39 -5.48 9.61 10.32
CA LEU A 39 -5.90 8.24 10.63
C LEU A 39 -5.16 7.68 11.86
N ALA A 40 -3.84 7.83 11.94
CA ALA A 40 -3.05 7.34 13.09
C ALA A 40 -3.54 7.95 14.42
N ARG A 41 -3.77 9.28 14.44
CA ARG A 41 -4.30 9.98 15.62
C ARG A 41 -5.72 9.54 15.96
N ARG A 42 -6.59 9.38 14.96
CA ARG A 42 -8.00 9.04 15.17
C ARG A 42 -8.19 7.60 15.66
N ILE A 43 -7.44 6.67 15.08
CA ILE A 43 -7.53 5.24 15.37
C ILE A 43 -6.78 4.91 16.67
N GLY A 44 -5.72 5.66 16.97
CA GLY A 44 -4.83 5.38 18.11
C GLY A 44 -3.80 4.30 17.78
N CYS A 45 -3.42 4.17 16.51
CA CYS A 45 -2.48 3.16 16.01
C CYS A 45 -1.17 3.81 15.54
N SER A 46 -0.11 3.01 15.40
CA SER A 46 1.19 3.52 14.94
C SER A 46 1.10 4.06 13.52
N ARG A 47 1.77 5.19 13.26
CA ARG A 47 1.85 5.78 11.92
C ARG A 47 2.40 4.80 10.88
N ASN A 48 3.36 3.96 11.28
CA ASN A 48 3.97 2.96 10.40
C ASN A 48 2.92 1.92 9.94
N PHE A 49 2.14 1.38 10.87
CA PHE A 49 1.08 0.42 10.53
C PHE A 49 0.08 1.03 9.53
N ILE A 50 -0.42 2.24 9.81
CA ILE A 50 -1.33 2.94 8.91
C ILE A 50 -0.70 3.13 7.53
N ALA A 51 0.54 3.62 7.46
CA ALA A 51 1.24 3.84 6.19
C ALA A 51 1.38 2.56 5.35
N ARG A 52 1.68 1.41 5.98
CA ARG A 52 1.76 0.12 5.28
C ARG A 52 0.40 -0.32 4.75
N CYS A 53 -0.65 -0.22 5.57
CA CYS A 53 -2.01 -0.53 5.12
C CYS A 53 -2.43 0.39 3.97
N SER A 54 -2.27 1.70 4.11
CA SER A 54 -2.60 2.69 3.07
C SER A 54 -1.87 2.40 1.76
N ARG A 55 -0.57 2.07 1.83
CA ARG A 55 0.21 1.75 0.62
C ARG A 55 -0.35 0.54 -0.11
N ARG A 56 -0.66 -0.54 0.61
CA ARG A 56 -1.26 -1.75 0.03
C ARG A 56 -2.64 -1.49 -0.58
N LEU A 57 -3.48 -0.72 0.12
CA LEU A 57 -4.81 -0.35 -0.35
C LEU A 57 -4.74 0.47 -1.65
N ILE A 58 -3.78 1.40 -1.75
CA ILE A 58 -3.54 2.19 -2.96
C ILE A 58 -3.00 1.31 -4.09
N ASP A 59 -1.99 0.47 -3.81
CA ASP A 59 -1.35 -0.38 -4.82
C ASP A 59 -2.31 -1.42 -5.43
N ASN A 60 -3.35 -1.81 -4.70
CA ASN A 60 -4.38 -2.76 -5.10
C ASN A 60 -5.71 -2.10 -5.51
N GLY A 61 -5.72 -0.77 -5.73
CA GLY A 61 -6.89 -0.05 -6.25
C GLY A 61 -8.11 -0.03 -5.31
N VAL A 62 -7.93 -0.38 -4.03
CA VAL A 62 -8.97 -0.19 -3.01
C VAL A 62 -9.13 1.30 -2.71
N TRP A 63 -8.02 2.03 -2.73
CA TRP A 63 -7.94 3.47 -2.47
C TRP A 63 -7.41 4.20 -3.71
N GLN A 64 -8.16 5.18 -4.21
CA GLN A 64 -7.76 5.99 -5.37
C GLN A 64 -8.26 7.43 -5.23
N GLY A 65 -7.40 8.41 -5.54
CA GLY A 65 -7.80 9.82 -5.56
C GLY A 65 -8.37 10.37 -4.24
N GLY A 66 -7.96 9.81 -3.09
CA GLY A 66 -8.50 10.21 -1.79
C GLY A 66 -9.84 9.57 -1.43
N GLN A 67 -10.40 8.72 -2.31
CA GLN A 67 -11.66 7.99 -2.10
C GLN A 67 -11.40 6.50 -1.91
N THR A 68 -12.28 5.84 -1.14
CA THR A 68 -12.30 4.37 -1.05
C THR A 68 -13.20 3.85 -2.17
N ILE A 69 -12.64 3.03 -3.06
CA ILE A 69 -13.39 2.38 -4.14
C ILE A 69 -13.88 1.03 -3.61
N CYS A 70 -15.13 1.01 -3.18
CA CYS A 70 -15.75 -0.17 -2.58
C CYS A 70 -17.24 -0.30 -2.91
N ASP A 71 -17.70 -1.55 -2.95
CA ASP A 71 -19.10 -1.95 -3.11
C ASP A 71 -19.83 -2.15 -1.77
N TRP A 72 -19.13 -2.00 -0.64
CA TRP A 72 -19.65 -2.31 0.69
C TRP A 72 -20.38 -1.15 1.39
N GLU A 73 -20.62 -0.02 0.71
CA GLU A 73 -21.42 1.11 1.21
C GLU A 73 -22.95 0.85 1.21
N GLY A 74 -23.37 -0.40 1.44
CA GLY A 74 -24.77 -0.82 1.54
C GLY A 74 -25.24 -1.04 2.98
N GLU A 75 -26.53 -0.79 3.25
CA GLU A 75 -27.09 -0.80 4.60
C GLU A 75 -26.84 -2.10 5.38
N ARG A 76 -26.04 -1.96 6.45
CA ARG A 76 -26.00 -2.73 7.70
C ARG A 76 -25.07 -3.94 7.84
N GLN A 77 -24.42 -4.46 6.81
CA GLN A 77 -23.49 -5.58 7.00
C GLN A 77 -22.20 -5.45 6.20
N LEU A 78 -21.07 -5.57 6.90
CA LEU A 78 -19.74 -5.72 6.31
C LEU A 78 -19.73 -7.04 5.53
N ASN A 79 -19.93 -6.94 4.22
CA ASN A 79 -20.03 -8.07 3.30
C ASN A 79 -18.66 -8.75 3.07
N ALA A 80 -18.63 -9.81 2.25
CA ALA A 80 -17.38 -10.52 1.94
C ALA A 80 -16.33 -9.60 1.27
N SER A 81 -16.76 -8.67 0.41
CA SER A 81 -15.88 -7.70 -0.25
C SER A 81 -15.14 -6.82 0.76
N PHE A 82 -15.82 -6.36 1.82
CA PHE A 82 -15.18 -5.60 2.91
C PHE A 82 -14.06 -6.43 3.56
N TRP A 83 -14.33 -7.67 3.94
CA TRP A 83 -13.33 -8.51 4.61
C TRP A 83 -12.18 -8.91 3.67
N ASN A 84 -12.44 -9.01 2.37
CA ASN A 84 -11.39 -9.18 1.38
C ASN A 84 -10.50 -7.93 1.30
N ASP A 85 -11.06 -6.72 1.30
CA ASP A 85 -10.29 -5.48 1.33
C ASP A 85 -9.52 -5.32 2.65
N VAL A 86 -10.06 -5.80 3.78
CA VAL A 86 -9.31 -5.92 5.05
C VAL A 86 -8.10 -6.82 4.86
N ALA A 87 -8.27 -7.99 4.24
CA ALA A 87 -7.17 -8.90 3.96
C ALA A 87 -6.14 -8.30 2.97
N VAL A 88 -6.56 -7.43 2.05
CA VAL A 88 -5.65 -6.62 1.22
C VAL A 88 -4.83 -5.65 2.08
N ALA A 89 -5.45 -4.92 3.00
CA ALA A 89 -4.74 -4.02 3.92
C ALA A 89 -3.73 -4.78 4.81
N GLU A 90 -4.07 -6.00 5.24
CA GLU A 90 -3.17 -6.90 5.95
C GLU A 90 -2.03 -7.44 5.08
N GLY A 91 -2.18 -7.38 3.75
CA GLY A 91 -1.22 -7.91 2.78
C GLY A 91 -1.38 -9.42 2.53
N LYS A 92 -2.55 -9.99 2.83
CA LYS A 92 -2.86 -11.41 2.61
C LYS A 92 -3.48 -11.65 1.22
N LEU A 93 -4.22 -10.67 0.72
CA LEU A 93 -4.82 -10.71 -0.61
C LEU A 93 -4.29 -9.58 -1.50
N CYS A 94 -4.37 -9.80 -2.81
CA CYS A 94 -4.28 -8.76 -3.82
C CYS A 94 -5.67 -8.54 -4.42
N ARG A 95 -5.93 -7.33 -4.93
CA ARG A 95 -7.17 -6.99 -5.63
C ARG A 95 -6.86 -6.38 -6.99
N ARG A 96 -7.68 -6.70 -7.99
CA ARG A 96 -7.67 -6.07 -9.31
C ARG A 96 -9.10 -5.88 -9.82
N VAL A 97 -9.23 -5.10 -10.88
CA VAL A 97 -10.45 -5.01 -11.68
C VAL A 97 -10.24 -5.92 -12.89
N GLY A 98 -11.07 -6.94 -13.05
CA GLY A 98 -11.05 -7.83 -14.21
C GLY A 98 -11.44 -7.10 -15.50
N GLU A 99 -11.26 -7.75 -16.64
CA GLU A 99 -11.62 -7.19 -17.96
C GLU A 99 -13.11 -6.87 -18.09
N ASP A 100 -13.95 -7.56 -17.33
CA ASP A 100 -15.40 -7.36 -17.24
C ASP A 100 -15.81 -6.24 -16.26
N GLY A 101 -14.83 -5.54 -15.68
CA GLY A 101 -15.05 -4.49 -14.68
C GLY A 101 -15.37 -5.00 -13.28
N ARG A 102 -15.38 -6.32 -13.04
CA ARG A 102 -15.64 -6.89 -11.71
C ARG A 102 -14.39 -6.89 -10.85
N LEU A 103 -14.59 -6.80 -9.54
CA LEU A 103 -13.50 -6.93 -8.59
C LEU A 103 -13.15 -8.39 -8.39
N GLU A 104 -11.86 -8.68 -8.46
CA GLU A 104 -11.30 -10.00 -8.18
C GLU A 104 -10.27 -9.90 -7.06
N TRP A 105 -10.16 -10.96 -6.26
CA TRP A 105 -9.14 -11.11 -5.23
C TRP A 105 -8.41 -12.43 -5.37
N ALA A 106 -7.11 -12.43 -5.08
CA ALA A 106 -6.27 -13.63 -5.06
C ALA A 106 -5.31 -13.60 -3.87
N ALA A 107 -4.79 -14.77 -3.49
CA ALA A 107 -3.83 -14.86 -2.40
C ALA A 107 -2.51 -14.17 -2.77
N MET A 108 -1.81 -13.66 -1.76
CA MET A 108 -0.49 -13.07 -1.97
C MET A 108 0.45 -14.10 -2.64
N GLY A 109 1.04 -13.71 -3.78
CA GLY A 109 1.94 -14.54 -4.56
C GLY A 109 1.30 -15.22 -5.78
N GLU A 110 -0.04 -15.28 -5.85
CA GLU A 110 -0.73 -15.84 -7.02
C GLU A 110 -0.74 -14.87 -8.22
N TRP A 111 -0.69 -13.57 -7.93
CA TRP A 111 -0.62 -12.52 -8.94
C TRP A 111 0.71 -11.78 -8.90
N THR A 112 1.24 -11.49 -10.08
CA THR A 112 2.35 -10.56 -10.25
C THR A 112 1.87 -9.34 -11.00
N LYS A 113 2.06 -8.16 -10.38
CA LYS A 113 1.82 -6.88 -11.04
C LYS A 113 3.01 -6.56 -11.94
N ARG A 114 2.77 -6.40 -13.23
CA ARG A 114 3.78 -5.89 -14.16
C ARG A 114 3.56 -4.41 -14.39
N TYR A 115 4.67 -3.69 -14.47
CA TYR A 115 4.69 -2.28 -14.84
C TYR A 115 5.41 -2.20 -16.16
N ASP A 116 4.65 -1.99 -17.23
CA ASP A 116 5.24 -1.73 -18.52
C ASP A 116 5.67 -0.26 -18.57
N TYR A 117 6.95 -0.06 -18.90
CA TYR A 117 7.50 1.28 -19.06
C TYR A 117 6.99 1.86 -20.37
N VAL A 118 5.94 2.69 -20.29
CA VAL A 118 5.51 3.49 -21.43
C VAL A 118 6.50 4.63 -21.62
N LYS A 119 7.17 4.70 -22.78
CA LYS A 119 8.00 5.86 -23.13
C LYS A 119 7.10 7.09 -23.19
N ALA A 120 7.52 8.19 -22.56
CA ALA A 120 6.74 9.43 -22.42
C ALA A 120 6.30 10.10 -23.74
N GLU A 121 6.82 9.64 -24.89
CA GLU A 121 6.46 10.13 -26.22
C GLU A 121 5.31 9.34 -26.87
N ALA A 122 4.87 8.23 -26.26
CA ALA A 122 3.67 7.53 -26.68
C ALA A 122 2.44 8.25 -26.12
N GLU A 123 1.47 8.56 -26.98
CA GLU A 123 0.12 8.97 -26.58
C GLU A 123 -0.40 8.01 -25.48
N PRO A 124 -0.96 8.53 -24.37
CA PRO A 124 -1.33 7.73 -23.21
C PRO A 124 -2.63 6.95 -23.46
N ASP A 125 -2.62 6.05 -24.44
CA ASP A 125 -3.66 5.05 -24.59
C ASP A 125 -3.43 3.96 -23.55
N GLY A 126 -3.99 4.17 -22.35
CA GLY A 126 -4.13 3.13 -21.32
C GLY A 126 -2.95 3.03 -20.36
N LEU A 127 -2.92 3.90 -19.35
CA LEU A 127 -2.18 3.65 -18.10
C LEU A 127 -2.90 2.59 -17.25
N GLY A 128 -3.04 1.39 -17.80
CA GLY A 128 -3.49 0.20 -17.08
C GLY A 128 -2.27 -0.54 -16.51
N ALA A 129 -2.36 -0.98 -15.25
CA ALA A 129 -1.40 -1.95 -14.75
C ALA A 129 -1.88 -3.34 -15.17
N ASP A 130 -1.06 -4.07 -15.92
CA ASP A 130 -1.40 -5.43 -16.35
C ASP A 130 -1.04 -6.44 -15.25
N TYR A 131 -2.02 -7.30 -14.92
CA TYR A 131 -1.90 -8.35 -13.92
C TYR A 131 -1.94 -9.71 -14.62
N ILE A 132 -0.85 -10.46 -14.56
CA ILE A 132 -0.77 -11.82 -15.11
C ILE A 132 -1.10 -12.82 -14.00
N VAL A 133 -2.02 -13.74 -14.27
CA VAL A 133 -2.29 -14.90 -13.41
C VAL A 133 -1.14 -15.90 -13.61
N LEU A 134 -0.41 -16.23 -12.55
CA LEU A 134 0.60 -17.27 -12.61
C LEU A 134 -0.11 -18.63 -12.55
N GLU A 135 0.05 -19.45 -13.59
CA GLU A 135 -0.26 -20.88 -13.44
C GLU A 135 0.63 -21.46 -12.33
N PRO A 136 0.10 -22.37 -11.48
CA PRO A 136 0.90 -22.99 -10.43
C PRO A 136 2.12 -23.65 -11.06
N TYR A 137 3.31 -23.33 -10.56
CA TYR A 137 4.55 -23.94 -11.03
C TYR A 137 4.44 -25.47 -10.93
N ASN A 138 4.33 -26.13 -12.07
CA ASN A 138 4.33 -27.59 -12.16
C ASN A 138 5.78 -28.06 -12.39
N PRO A 139 6.45 -28.65 -11.38
CA PRO A 139 7.82 -29.13 -11.54
C PRO A 139 7.96 -30.33 -12.49
N GLU A 140 6.86 -30.93 -12.94
CA GLU A 140 6.88 -32.09 -13.85
C GLU A 140 7.02 -31.71 -15.33
N VAL A 141 6.92 -30.43 -15.69
CA VAL A 141 7.19 -29.97 -17.05
C VAL A 141 8.68 -29.69 -17.17
N GLU A 142 9.48 -30.75 -17.32
CA GLU A 142 10.87 -30.64 -17.75
C GLU A 142 10.95 -29.80 -19.02
N ALA A 143 11.76 -28.73 -18.97
CA ALA A 143 12.12 -27.98 -20.16
C ALA A 143 12.68 -28.96 -21.20
N PRO A 144 12.34 -28.83 -22.50
CA PRO A 144 12.94 -29.68 -23.52
C PRO A 144 14.45 -29.45 -23.47
N LEU A 145 15.18 -30.49 -23.05
CA LEU A 145 16.63 -30.57 -23.14
C LEU A 145 16.98 -30.42 -24.63
N ALA A 146 17.31 -29.20 -25.03
CA ALA A 146 17.94 -28.94 -26.31
C ALA A 146 19.23 -29.74 -26.31
N SER A 147 19.23 -30.82 -27.10
CA SER A 147 20.38 -31.66 -27.38
C SER A 147 21.45 -30.79 -28.04
N ALA A 148 22.40 -30.30 -27.24
CA ALA A 148 23.58 -29.63 -27.75
C ALA A 148 24.65 -30.70 -28.00
N ASP A 149 24.61 -31.30 -29.19
CA ASP A 149 25.78 -31.90 -29.80
C ASP A 149 26.78 -30.79 -30.11
N HIS A 150 27.82 -30.66 -29.29
CA HIS A 150 29.01 -29.91 -29.68
C HIS A 150 30.27 -30.53 -29.08
N GLU A 151 30.88 -31.42 -29.85
CA GLU A 151 32.30 -31.73 -29.76
C GLU A 151 33.10 -30.49 -30.18
N SER A 152 34.07 -30.08 -29.37
CA SER A 152 35.31 -29.43 -29.83
C SER A 152 36.27 -29.27 -28.66
N ASP A 153 37.40 -29.96 -28.77
CA ASP A 153 38.66 -29.67 -28.09
C ASP A 153 38.97 -28.17 -28.05
N THR A 154 39.54 -27.70 -26.93
CA THR A 154 40.79 -26.93 -26.94
C THR A 154 41.34 -26.76 -25.52
N ASP A 155 42.51 -27.35 -25.34
CA ASP A 155 43.47 -27.11 -24.28
C ASP A 155 43.90 -25.64 -24.28
N SER A 156 43.76 -24.94 -23.16
CA SER A 156 44.34 -23.61 -22.95
C SER A 156 44.50 -23.30 -21.47
N GLU A 157 45.77 -23.31 -21.08
CA GLU A 157 46.36 -22.88 -19.82
C GLU A 157 45.83 -21.52 -19.32
N PRO A 158 45.42 -21.38 -18.05
CA PRO A 158 44.95 -20.10 -17.52
C PRO A 158 46.12 -19.19 -17.13
N ALA A 159 46.26 -18.07 -17.85
CA ALA A 159 47.11 -16.96 -17.44
C ALA A 159 46.68 -16.39 -16.06
N PRO A 160 47.64 -15.92 -15.23
CA PRO A 160 47.34 -15.41 -13.89
C PRO A 160 46.53 -14.10 -13.92
N ARG A 161 45.53 -14.02 -13.03
CA ARG A 161 44.64 -12.86 -12.86
C ARG A 161 45.43 -11.63 -12.38
N PRO A 162 45.25 -10.43 -12.97
CA PRO A 162 45.78 -9.21 -12.39
C PRO A 162 44.99 -8.85 -11.11
N MET A 163 45.74 -8.60 -10.03
CA MET A 163 45.20 -8.11 -8.75
C MET A 163 44.52 -6.74 -8.95
N ALA A 164 43.27 -6.63 -8.52
CA ALA A 164 42.57 -5.35 -8.44
C ALA A 164 43.23 -4.44 -7.38
N PRO A 165 43.48 -3.15 -7.68
CA PRO A 165 43.97 -2.21 -6.68
C PRO A 165 42.88 -1.86 -5.65
N ALA A 166 43.30 -1.74 -4.40
CA ALA A 166 42.46 -1.41 -3.25
C ALA A 166 41.73 -0.07 -3.42
N PRO A 167 40.46 0.05 -2.99
CA PRO A 167 39.74 1.32 -3.02
C PRO A 167 40.33 2.30 -1.99
N LYS A 168 40.84 3.43 -2.49
CA LYS A 168 41.27 4.57 -1.67
C LYS A 168 40.04 5.21 -1.00
N LYS A 169 40.08 5.31 0.33
CA LYS A 169 39.19 6.15 1.14
C LYS A 169 39.29 7.60 0.66
N SER A 170 38.24 8.11 0.02
CA SER A 170 38.02 9.54 -0.13
C SER A 170 36.98 9.98 0.90
N VAL A 171 37.47 10.71 1.89
CA VAL A 171 36.67 11.44 2.88
C VAL A 171 36.29 12.77 2.22
N GLU A 172 35.08 12.86 1.66
CA GLU A 172 34.51 14.16 1.31
C GLU A 172 33.61 14.65 2.45
N ARG A 173 34.14 15.63 3.19
CA ARG A 173 33.36 16.47 4.10
C ARG A 173 32.37 17.29 3.26
N SER A 174 31.14 16.79 3.14
CA SER A 174 30.02 17.58 2.64
C SER A 174 29.68 18.68 3.64
N SER A 175 29.94 19.91 3.22
CA SER A 175 29.64 21.12 3.96
C SER A 175 28.13 21.37 3.89
N ARG A 176 27.47 21.25 5.04
CA ARG A 176 26.02 21.48 5.19
C ARG A 176 25.71 22.96 4.92
N PRO A 177 24.79 23.31 4.01
CA PRO A 177 24.35 24.69 3.88
C PRO A 177 23.50 25.06 5.10
N THR A 178 23.91 26.11 5.80
CA THR A 178 23.14 26.77 6.86
C THR A 178 21.85 27.32 6.24
N GLN A 179 20.72 26.65 6.50
CA GLN A 179 19.42 27.20 6.16
C GLN A 179 19.13 28.42 7.04
N PRO A 180 18.59 29.51 6.48
CA PRO A 180 18.14 30.66 7.27
C PRO A 180 16.95 30.26 8.15
N PRO A 181 16.76 30.94 9.31
CA PRO A 181 15.65 30.67 10.20
C PRO A 181 14.32 30.94 9.49
N VAL A 182 13.48 29.91 9.38
CA VAL A 182 12.13 30.02 8.84
C VAL A 182 11.31 30.85 9.83
N SER A 183 10.97 32.07 9.44
CA SER A 183 10.02 32.91 10.16
C SER A 183 8.69 32.18 10.29
N ARG A 184 8.37 31.80 11.54
CA ARG A 184 7.14 31.13 11.92
C ARG A 184 5.99 32.12 11.81
N VAL A 185 5.38 32.21 10.63
CA VAL A 185 4.13 32.96 10.44
C VAL A 185 3.05 32.29 11.29
N GLN A 186 2.63 32.94 12.36
CA GLN A 186 1.47 32.51 13.14
C GLN A 186 0.23 32.60 12.24
N PRO A 187 -0.51 31.49 12.03
CA PRO A 187 -1.76 31.55 11.31
C PRO A 187 -2.75 32.41 12.12
N ALA A 188 -3.43 33.33 11.45
CA ALA A 188 -4.45 34.17 12.05
C ALA A 188 -5.54 33.31 12.73
N PRO A 189 -6.06 33.73 13.90
CA PRO A 189 -7.12 33.01 14.57
C PRO A 189 -8.34 32.91 13.65
N ARG A 190 -8.84 31.69 13.43
CA ARG A 190 -10.05 31.48 12.62
C ARG A 190 -11.22 32.23 13.25
N PRO A 191 -12.03 32.96 12.45
CA PRO A 191 -13.26 33.55 12.95
C PRO A 191 -14.15 32.43 13.49
N ARG A 192 -14.63 32.61 14.73
CA ARG A 192 -15.58 31.68 15.36
C ARG A 192 -16.86 31.71 14.53
N GLN A 193 -17.16 30.61 13.84
CA GLN A 193 -18.47 30.45 13.23
C GLN A 193 -19.51 30.37 14.35
N PRO A 194 -20.63 31.10 14.23
CA PRO A 194 -21.75 30.97 15.16
C PRO A 194 -22.28 29.54 15.10
N LEU A 195 -22.50 28.95 16.28
CA LEU A 195 -23.13 27.64 16.41
C LEU A 195 -24.53 27.69 15.76
N PRO A 196 -24.92 26.68 14.97
CA PRO A 196 -26.28 26.61 14.45
C PRO A 196 -27.25 26.55 15.64
N GLU A 197 -28.24 27.45 15.62
CA GLU A 197 -29.35 27.43 16.58
C GLU A 197 -30.07 26.09 16.43
N ILE A 198 -30.02 25.29 17.50
CA ILE A 198 -30.80 24.06 17.62
C ILE A 198 -32.24 24.50 17.82
N PHE A 199 -33.05 24.47 16.76
CA PHE A 199 -34.49 24.64 16.84
C PHE A 199 -35.10 23.40 17.50
N PRO A 200 -35.72 23.51 18.69
CA PRO A 200 -36.33 22.38 19.36
C PRO A 200 -37.83 22.39 19.03
N ASP A 201 -38.22 22.11 17.79
CA ASP A 201 -39.64 21.89 17.49
C ASP A 201 -39.82 20.99 16.27
N ALA A 202 -39.95 19.69 16.56
CA ALA A 202 -40.64 18.76 15.67
C ALA A 202 -41.39 17.74 16.54
N GLN A 203 -42.44 18.22 17.20
CA GLN A 203 -43.57 17.37 17.59
C GLN A 203 -44.39 17.06 16.34
N TRP A 204 -44.17 15.89 15.75
CA TRP A 204 -45.07 15.26 14.79
C TRP A 204 -44.86 13.75 14.94
N LEU A 205 -45.83 12.84 15.05
CA LEU A 205 -47.29 12.83 15.18
C LEU A 205 -47.60 11.38 15.59
N MET A 206 -48.72 11.16 16.28
CA MET A 206 -49.29 9.82 16.49
C MET A 206 -49.65 9.14 15.17
#